data_AF-A0A9W6NZY0-F1
#
_entry.id   AF-A0A9W6NZY0-F1
#
_cell.length_a   1.000
_cell.length_b   1.000
_cell.length_c   1.000
_cell.angle_alpha   90.00
_cell.angle_beta   90.00
_cell.angle_gamma   90.00
#
_symmetry.space_group_name_H-M   'P 1'
#
loop_
_entity.id
_entity.type
_entity.pdbx_description
1 polymer ?
#
loop_
_entity_poly.entity_id
_entity_poly.type
_entity_poly.pdbx_seq_one_letter_code
_entity_poly.pdbx_strand_id
1 'polypeptide(L)' 'MQVTITVADRRITDVAVPQYPDGNGKDQQINASALPVLTKETISAQNADIDMVSGATVTSQGYLESLQSALDQAGLA' A
#
# COMPACT_ATOMS: atom_id res chain seq x y z
N MET A 1 10.12 -0.82 1.59
CA MET A 1 9.13 -1.13 0.53
C MET A 1 8.77 0.15 -0.19
N GLN A 2 8.14 0.06 -1.35
CA GLN A 2 7.75 1.20 -2.18
C GLN A 2 6.34 0.97 -2.72
N VAL A 3 5.48 1.96 -2.51
CA VAL A 3 4.13 2.08 -3.07
C VAL A 3 4.15 3.16 -4.14
N THR A 4 3.47 2.90 -5.25
CA THR A 4 3.26 3.83 -6.35
C THR A 4 1.77 3.93 -6.61
N ILE A 5 1.27 5.15 -6.76
CA ILE A 5 -0.13 5.40 -7.07
C ILE A 5 -0.24 6.00 -8.47
N THR A 6 -1.29 5.62 -9.20
CA THR A 6 -1.71 6.31 -10.42
C THR A 6 -2.88 7.20 -10.08
N VAL A 7 -2.82 8.46 -10.50
CA VAL A 7 -3.86 9.46 -10.22
C VAL A 7 -4.44 9.98 -11.53
N ALA A 8 -5.76 9.95 -11.66
CA ALA A 8 -6.51 10.60 -12.72
C ALA A 8 -7.69 11.37 -12.12
N ASP A 9 -7.94 12.59 -12.58
CA ASP A 9 -9.03 13.44 -12.09
C ASP A 9 -9.04 13.61 -10.56
N ARG A 10 -7.86 13.77 -9.96
CA ARG A 10 -7.64 13.85 -8.50
C ARG A 10 -8.11 12.61 -7.72
N ARG A 11 -8.22 11.46 -8.38
CA ARG A 11 -8.55 10.16 -7.77
C ARG A 11 -7.47 9.13 -8.02
N ILE A 12 -7.22 8.29 -7.03
CA ILE A 12 -6.36 7.12 -7.16
C ILE A 12 -7.09 6.10 -8.02
N THR A 13 -6.52 5.77 -9.18
CA THR A 13 -7.08 4.80 -10.12
C THR A 13 -6.34 3.46 -10.10
N ASP A 14 -5.11 3.44 -9.61
CA ASP A 14 -4.31 2.23 -9.47
C ASP A 14 -3.28 2.38 -8.35
N VAL A 15 -2.87 1.25 -7.77
CA VAL A 15 -1.80 1.18 -6.77
C VAL A 15 -0.92 -0.03 -7.06
N ALA A 16 0.37 0.22 -7.18
CA ALA A 16 1.39 -0.80 -7.37
C ALA A 16 2.39 -0.81 -6.21
N VAL A 17 2.94 -1.99 -5.92
CA VAL A 17 3.95 -2.17 -4.87
C VAL A 17 5.20 -2.82 -5.49
N PRO A 18 6.03 -2.07 -6.24
CA PRO A 18 7.16 -2.63 -6.98
C PRO A 18 8.30 -3.15 -6.09
N GLN A 19 8.35 -2.72 -4.82
CA GLN A 19 9.33 -3.22 -3.85
C GLN A 19 8.64 -3.56 -2.54
N TYR A 20 8.79 -4.78 -2.06
CA TYR A 20 8.28 -5.24 -0.77
C TYR A 20 9.24 -6.26 -0.14
N PRO A 21 9.18 -6.52 1.18
CA PRO A 21 10.08 -7.47 1.83
C PRO A 21 9.85 -8.90 1.30
N ASP A 22 10.82 -9.50 0.63
CA ASP A 22 10.67 -10.81 0.00
C ASP A 22 11.82 -11.79 0.32
N GLY A 23 12.61 -11.45 1.34
CA GLY A 23 13.86 -12.14 1.70
C GLY A 23 13.70 -13.57 2.23
N ASN A 24 12.48 -14.02 2.51
CA ASN A 24 12.19 -15.42 2.83
C ASN A 24 10.75 -15.81 2.42
N GLY A 25 10.46 -17.11 2.44
CA GLY A 25 9.14 -17.63 2.03
C GLY A 25 7.98 -17.19 2.93
N LYS A 26 8.23 -16.87 4.21
CA LYS A 26 7.19 -16.37 5.12
C LYS A 26 6.79 -14.95 4.75
N ASP A 27 7.74 -14.08 4.44
CA ASP A 27 7.47 -12.71 4.01
C ASP A 27 6.68 -12.71 2.69
N GLN A 28 7.07 -13.57 1.75
CA GLN A 28 6.34 -13.76 0.49
C GLN A 28 4.89 -14.19 0.72
N GLN A 29 4.64 -15.15 1.62
CA GLN A 29 3.29 -15.59 1.98
C GLN A 29 2.45 -14.48 2.61
N ILE A 30 3.02 -13.75 3.57
CA ILE A 30 2.36 -12.63 4.24
C ILE A 30 1.96 -11.57 3.19
N ASN A 31 2.90 -11.16 2.34
CA ASN A 31 2.65 -10.15 1.32
C ASN A 31 1.62 -10.59 0.28
N ALA A 32 1.65 -11.86 -0.15
CA ALA A 32 0.67 -12.40 -1.08
C ALA A 32 -0.76 -12.28 -0.56
N SER A 33 -0.97 -12.37 0.76
CA SER A 33 -2.27 -12.12 1.38
C SER A 33 -2.57 -10.65 1.69
N ALA A 34 -1.56 -9.87 2.12
CA ALA A 34 -1.77 -8.53 2.65
C ALA A 34 -1.84 -7.45 1.56
N LEU A 35 -0.97 -7.52 0.55
CA LEU A 35 -0.88 -6.47 -0.48
C LEU A 35 -2.20 -6.30 -1.27
N PRO A 36 -2.91 -7.36 -1.71
CA PRO A 36 -4.18 -7.18 -2.40
C PRO A 36 -5.26 -6.51 -1.55
N VAL A 37 -5.28 -6.78 -0.25
CA VAL A 37 -6.22 -6.17 0.70
C VAL A 37 -5.89 -4.69 0.86
N LEU A 38 -4.63 -4.36 1.17
CA LEU A 38 -4.17 -2.98 1.34
C LEU A 38 -4.41 -2.13 0.08
N THR A 39 -4.10 -2.66 -1.10
CA THR A 39 -4.35 -1.98 -2.39
C THR A 39 -5.83 -1.71 -2.61
N LYS A 40 -6.69 -2.69 -2.34
CA LYS A 40 -8.14 -2.52 -2.47
C LYS A 40 -8.68 -1.45 -1.51
N GLU A 41 -8.25 -1.49 -0.25
CA GLU A 41 -8.64 -0.50 0.74
C GLU A 41 -8.16 0.90 0.35
N THR A 42 -6.93 1.06 -0.15
CA THR A 42 -6.43 2.35 -0.65
C THR A 42 -7.29 2.91 -1.79
N ILE A 43 -7.65 2.09 -2.77
CA ILE A 43 -8.51 2.54 -3.88
C ILE A 43 -9.90 2.91 -3.36
N SER A 44 -10.42 2.21 -2.36
CA SER A 44 -11.72 2.52 -1.75
C SER A 44 -11.69 3.81 -0.91
N ALA A 45 -10.70 3.95 -0.04
CA ALA A 45 -10.57 5.04 0.92
C ALA A 45 -10.04 6.34 0.28
N GLN A 46 -9.27 6.23 -0.81
CA GLN A 46 -8.60 7.35 -1.48
C GLN A 46 -7.61 8.12 -0.59
N ASN A 47 -7.12 7.50 0.48
CA ASN A 47 -6.14 8.05 1.42
C ASN A 47 -5.33 6.92 2.08
N ALA A 48 -4.46 7.27 3.04
CA ALA A 48 -3.68 6.32 3.83
C ALA A 48 -4.33 5.94 5.19
N ASP A 49 -5.56 6.36 5.46
CA ASP A 49 -6.29 6.00 6.68
C ASP A 49 -7.04 4.68 6.46
N ILE A 50 -6.29 3.59 6.35
CA ILE A 50 -6.80 2.24 6.10
C ILE A 50 -6.33 1.26 7.17
N ASP A 51 -7.14 0.22 7.40
CA ASP A 51 -6.84 -0.78 8.42
C ASP A 51 -5.61 -1.62 8.05
N MET A 52 -4.82 -1.93 9.08
CA MET A 52 -3.72 -2.89 8.95
C MET A 52 -4.26 -4.32 8.81
N VAL A 53 -3.55 -5.15 8.05
CA VAL A 53 -3.90 -6.57 7.91
C VAL A 53 -3.32 -7.37 9.08
N SER A 54 -4.18 -8.12 9.78
CA SER A 54 -3.77 -8.98 10.89
C SER A 54 -2.72 -9.99 10.46
N GLY A 55 -1.64 -10.11 11.25
CA GLY A 55 -0.50 -10.96 10.93
C GLY A 55 0.49 -10.37 9.91
N ALA A 56 0.23 -9.18 9.38
CA ALA A 56 1.06 -8.50 8.38
C ALA A 56 1.52 -7.11 8.86
N THR A 57 1.87 -6.96 10.14
CA THR A 57 2.21 -5.66 10.76
C THR A 57 3.33 -4.93 10.02
N VAL A 58 4.44 -5.61 9.73
CA VAL A 58 5.60 -5.02 9.03
C VAL A 58 5.23 -4.55 7.63
N THR A 59 4.49 -5.38 6.89
CA THR A 59 4.01 -5.05 5.54
C THR A 59 3.05 -3.86 5.58
N SER A 60 2.07 -3.90 6.48
CA SER A 60 1.03 -2.87 6.59
C SER A 60 1.65 -1.52 6.97
N GLN A 61 2.54 -1.49 7.96
CA GLN A 61 3.18 -0.23 8.38
C GLN A 61 4.03 0.37 7.25
N GLY A 62 4.91 -0.42 6.63
CA GLY A 62 5.73 0.08 5.53
C GLY A 62 4.90 0.52 4.31
N TYR A 63 3.75 -0.13 4.09
CA TYR A 63 2.84 0.23 3.01
C TYR A 63 2.18 1.58 3.29
N LEU A 64 1.66 1.77 4.51
CA LEU A 64 1.03 3.03 4.94
C LEU A 64 1.99 4.21 4.88
N GLU A 65 3.21 4.05 5.39
CA GLU A 65 4.26 5.10 5.34
C GLU A 65 4.61 5.47 3.89
N SER A 66 4.77 4.47 3.02
CA SER A 66 5.07 4.72 1.61
C SER A 66 3.87 5.29 0.84
N LEU A 67 2.65 4.89 1.19
CA LEU A 67 1.42 5.41 0.57
C LEU A 67 1.21 6.88 0.95
N GLN A 68 1.36 7.24 2.22
CA GLN A 68 1.28 8.64 2.66
C GLN A 68 2.28 9.50 1.88
N SER A 69 3.52 9.03 1.76
CA SER A 69 4.54 9.74 0.98
C SER A 69 4.15 9.93 -0.49
N ALA A 70 3.50 8.93 -1.11
CA ALA A 70 3.01 9.02 -2.48
C ALA A 70 1.82 9.99 -2.63
N LEU A 71 0.91 10.01 -1.65
CA LEU A 71 -0.21 10.95 -1.59
C LEU A 71 0.25 12.40 -1.41
N ASP A 72 1.23 12.62 -0.53
CA ASP A 72 1.88 13.93 -0.33
C ASP A 72 2.48 14.43 -1.64
N GLN A 73 3.23 13.58 -2.35
CA GLN A 73 3.84 13.91 -3.65
C GLN A 73 2.80 14.20 -4.74
N ALA A 74 1.63 13.53 -4.68
CA ALA A 74 0.53 13.76 -5.61
C ALA A 74 -0.34 14.97 -5.24
N GLY A 75 -0.12 15.61 -4.08
CA GLY A 75 -0.97 16.69 -3.58
C GLY A 75 -2.38 16.25 -3.21
N LEU A 76 -2.50 15.04 -2.66
CA LEU A 76 -3.75 14.40 -2.22
C LEU A 76 -3.87 14.24 -0.70
N ALA A 77 -2.83 14.62 0.06
CA ALA A 77 -2.81 14.57 1.53
C ALA A 77 -3.53 15.74 2.19
#